data_AF-A0A9D2I900-F1
#
_entry.id   AF-A0A9D2I900-F1
#
_cell.length_a   1.000
_cell.length_b   1.000
_cell.length_c   1.000
_cell.angle_alpha   90.00
_cell.angle_beta   90.00
_cell.angle_gamma   90.00
#
_symmetry.space_group_name_H-M   'P 1'
#
loop_
_entity.id
_entity.type
_entity.pdbx_description
1 polymer ?
#
loop_
_entity_poly.entity_id
_entity_poly.type
_entity_poly.pdbx_seq_one_letter_code
_entity_poly.pdbx_strand_id
1 'polypeptide(L)'
;MGKQDQDSIQAFDALYTTNQIQILKILLPFCPSETRKSLVVMIRFLELQYALAFVRSNPECFRDPPIPFSLNEIYEKISSYCPPQLRSMLEQIRSMQNAMQMYEEMKQVMELFGGTDQDGEGKEGQDKEGQDAASPDEAFDPMSMLMGMLSPSQKEMFQMFQSEFKEN
;
A
#
# COMPACT_ATOMS: atom_id res chain seq x y z
N MET A 1 19.07 6.57 -0.20
CA MET A 1 18.97 5.26 -0.86
C MET A 1 19.44 4.23 0.15
N GLY A 2 18.60 3.27 0.52
CA GLY A 2 19.01 2.20 1.40
C GLY A 2 20.05 1.34 0.69
N LYS A 3 21.18 1.07 1.34
CA LYS A 3 22.28 0.27 0.76
C LYS A 3 21.78 -1.08 0.19
N GLN A 4 20.78 -1.67 0.85
CA GLN A 4 20.15 -2.93 0.49
C GLN A 4 19.40 -2.92 -0.85
N ASP A 5 18.73 -1.82 -1.22
CA ASP A 5 18.01 -1.74 -2.50
C ASP A 5 18.99 -1.65 -3.67
N GLN A 6 20.07 -0.89 -3.48
CA GLN A 6 21.14 -0.78 -4.45
C GLN A 6 21.85 -2.12 -4.66
N ASP A 7 22.06 -2.87 -3.59
CA ASP A 7 22.66 -4.22 -3.64
C ASP A 7 21.75 -5.21 -4.42
N SER A 8 20.42 -5.09 -4.28
CA SER A 8 19.48 -5.96 -5.00
C SER A 8 19.49 -5.76 -6.52
N ILE A 9 19.56 -4.51 -6.98
CA ILE A 9 19.63 -4.19 -8.41
C ILE A 9 20.99 -4.58 -8.99
N GLN A 10 22.07 -4.34 -8.24
CA GLN A 10 23.40 -4.78 -8.65
C GLN A 10 23.49 -6.30 -8.75
N ALA A 11 22.86 -7.04 -7.82
CA ALA A 11 22.77 -8.49 -7.88
C ALA A 11 22.02 -8.94 -9.14
N PHE A 12 20.91 -8.28 -9.50
CA PHE A 12 20.19 -8.55 -10.74
C PHE A 12 21.06 -8.30 -11.98
N ASP A 13 21.72 -7.14 -12.08
CA ASP A 13 22.57 -6.79 -13.22
C ASP A 13 23.78 -7.75 -13.35
N ALA A 14 24.29 -8.27 -12.22
CA ALA A 14 25.40 -9.22 -12.21
C ALA A 14 25.04 -10.58 -12.82
N LEU A 15 23.76 -10.96 -12.86
CA LEU A 15 23.30 -12.20 -13.50
C LEU A 15 23.51 -12.20 -15.01
N TYR A 16 23.53 -11.02 -15.64
CA TYR A 16 23.48 -10.88 -17.10
C TYR A 16 24.76 -10.31 -17.71
N THR A 17 25.87 -10.50 -17.02
CA THR A 17 27.19 -10.05 -17.47
C THR A 17 28.22 -11.16 -17.32
N THR A 18 29.34 -11.02 -18.03
CA THR A 18 30.49 -11.93 -17.95
C THR A 18 31.75 -11.14 -17.61
N ASN A 19 32.82 -11.82 -17.20
CA ASN A 19 34.10 -11.17 -16.94
C ASN A 19 34.58 -10.32 -18.14
N GLN A 20 34.37 -10.80 -19.37
CA GLN A 20 34.74 -10.06 -20.57
C GLN A 20 33.91 -8.79 -20.73
N ILE A 21 32.59 -8.86 -20.53
CA ILE A 21 31.69 -7.70 -20.60
C ILE A 21 32.05 -6.68 -19.50
N GLN A 22 32.36 -7.15 -18.29
CA GLN A 22 32.80 -6.28 -17.19
C GLN A 22 34.12 -5.57 -17.50
N ILE A 23 35.09 -6.27 -18.09
CA ILE A 23 36.34 -5.64 -18.56
C ILE A 23 36.02 -4.54 -19.58
N LEU A 24 35.14 -4.80 -20.55
CA LEU A 24 34.75 -3.78 -21.54
C LEU A 24 34.09 -2.55 -20.89
N LYS A 25 33.23 -2.74 -19.88
CA LYS A 25 32.65 -1.63 -19.10
C LYS A 25 33.70 -0.80 -18.37
N ILE A 26 34.70 -1.45 -17.78
CA ILE A 26 35.82 -0.77 -17.11
C ILE A 26 36.67 0.00 -18.12
N LEU A 27 36.88 -0.55 -19.32
CA LEU A 27 37.68 0.09 -20.37
C LEU A 27 36.95 1.27 -21.05
N LEU A 28 35.62 1.29 -21.02
CA LEU A 28 34.78 2.31 -21.69
C LEU A 28 35.22 3.77 -21.48
N PRO A 29 35.48 4.28 -20.25
CA PRO A 29 35.91 5.66 -20.04
C PRO A 29 37.28 5.99 -20.68
N PHE A 30 38.12 4.98 -20.92
CA PHE A 30 39.44 5.15 -21.54
C PHE A 30 39.37 5.17 -23.07
N CYS A 31 38.22 4.82 -23.68
CA CYS A 31 38.06 4.87 -25.13
C CYS A 31 37.82 6.30 -25.64
N PRO A 32 38.35 6.66 -26.84
CA PRO A 32 38.06 7.92 -27.50
C PRO A 32 36.56 8.15 -27.72
N SER A 33 36.12 9.41 -27.72
CA SER A 33 34.71 9.78 -27.87
C SER A 33 34.04 9.21 -29.13
N GLU A 34 34.81 9.04 -30.21
CA GLU A 34 34.36 8.47 -31.48
C GLU A 34 33.93 7.01 -31.34
N THR A 35 34.70 6.18 -30.63
CA THR A 35 34.43 4.74 -30.47
C THR A 35 33.63 4.43 -29.22
N ARG A 36 33.61 5.33 -28.22
CA ARG A 36 32.92 5.14 -26.95
C ARG A 36 31.42 4.87 -27.13
N LYS A 37 30.75 5.62 -28.02
CA LYS A 37 29.31 5.42 -28.32
C LYS A 37 29.06 4.01 -28.89
N SER A 38 29.86 3.60 -29.87
CA SER A 38 29.79 2.26 -30.46
C SER A 38 30.06 1.17 -29.44
N LEU A 39 31.03 1.37 -28.55
CA LEU A 39 31.37 0.44 -27.47
C LEU A 39 30.24 0.32 -26.44
N VAL A 40 29.59 1.41 -26.04
CA VAL A 40 28.39 1.33 -25.16
C VAL A 40 27.32 0.46 -25.79
N VAL A 41 27.00 0.68 -27.06
CA VAL A 41 25.99 -0.12 -27.77
C VAL A 41 26.41 -1.58 -27.85
N MET A 42 27.68 -1.85 -28.17
CA MET A 42 28.22 -3.21 -28.22
C MET A 42 28.13 -3.91 -26.85
N ILE A 43 28.47 -3.22 -25.75
CA ILE A 43 28.35 -3.77 -24.39
C ILE A 43 26.88 -4.17 -24.12
N ARG A 44 25.91 -3.30 -24.40
CA ARG A 44 24.48 -3.60 -24.21
C ARG A 44 24.02 -4.76 -25.09
N PHE A 45 24.51 -4.85 -26.32
CA PHE A 45 24.22 -5.96 -27.21
C PHE A 45 24.77 -7.28 -26.67
N LEU A 46 25.99 -7.29 -26.12
CA LEU A 46 26.60 -8.47 -25.51
C LEU A 46 25.85 -8.91 -24.24
N GLU A 47 25.42 -7.97 -23.38
CA GLU A 47 24.57 -8.27 -22.22
C GLU A 47 23.24 -8.88 -22.64
N LEU A 48 22.59 -8.33 -23.66
CA LEU A 48 21.33 -8.89 -24.18
C LEU A 48 21.52 -10.30 -24.70
N GLN A 49 22.56 -10.54 -25.52
CA GLN A 49 22.87 -11.87 -26.02
C GLN A 49 23.10 -12.86 -24.88
N TYR A 50 23.86 -12.44 -23.86
CA TYR A 50 24.12 -13.27 -22.70
C TYR A 50 22.86 -13.52 -21.88
N ALA A 51 22.01 -12.52 -21.65
CA ALA A 51 20.73 -12.69 -20.97
C ALA A 51 19.81 -13.69 -21.67
N LEU A 52 19.72 -13.62 -22.99
CA LEU A 52 18.95 -14.57 -23.80
C LEU A 52 19.53 -16.00 -23.71
N ALA A 53 20.85 -16.15 -23.68
CA ALA A 53 21.50 -17.45 -23.51
C ALA A 53 21.32 -18.00 -22.09
N PHE A 54 21.42 -17.12 -21.09
CA PHE A 54 21.27 -17.46 -19.67
C PHE A 54 19.88 -18.00 -19.37
N VAL A 55 18.81 -17.32 -19.81
CA VAL A 55 17.43 -17.78 -19.57
C VAL A 55 17.17 -19.13 -20.25
N ARG A 56 17.70 -19.35 -21.46
CA ARG A 56 17.58 -20.65 -22.16
C ARG A 56 18.31 -21.77 -21.45
N SER A 57 19.45 -21.47 -20.84
CA SER A 57 20.30 -22.46 -20.16
C SER A 57 19.85 -22.73 -18.71
N ASN A 58 19.04 -21.83 -18.13
CA ASN A 58 18.57 -21.89 -16.75
C ASN A 58 17.03 -21.80 -16.69
N PRO A 59 16.29 -22.81 -17.18
CA PRO A 59 14.82 -22.80 -17.27
C PRO A 59 14.10 -22.80 -15.90
N GLU A 60 14.83 -23.10 -14.83
CA GLU A 60 14.34 -23.08 -13.45
C GLU A 60 14.60 -21.72 -12.76
N CYS A 61 15.35 -20.81 -13.39
CA CYS A 61 15.60 -19.48 -12.84
C CYS A 61 14.28 -18.69 -12.77
N PHE A 62 14.06 -17.97 -11.67
CA PHE A 62 12.83 -17.22 -11.38
C PHE A 62 11.54 -18.07 -11.27
N ARG A 63 11.65 -19.36 -10.92
CA ARG A 63 10.49 -20.21 -10.57
C ARG A 63 10.01 -20.07 -9.12
N ASP A 64 10.62 -19.17 -8.35
CA ASP A 64 10.16 -18.88 -7.00
C ASP A 64 8.69 -18.46 -7.01
N PRO A 65 7.90 -18.87 -6.01
CA PRO A 65 6.51 -18.45 -5.91
C PRO A 65 6.42 -16.92 -5.86
N PRO A 66 5.40 -16.32 -6.49
CA PRO A 66 5.24 -14.88 -6.50
C PRO A 66 5.10 -14.36 -5.07
N ILE A 67 5.84 -13.29 -4.76
CA ILE A 67 5.73 -12.59 -3.48
C ILE A 67 4.31 -12.03 -3.37
N PRO A 68 3.60 -12.21 -2.24
CA PRO A 68 2.29 -11.62 -2.03
C PRO A 68 2.30 -10.11 -2.29
N PHE A 69 1.26 -9.61 -2.94
CA PHE A 69 1.17 -8.20 -3.28
C PHE A 69 0.97 -7.35 -2.02
N SER A 70 1.88 -6.40 -1.80
CA SER A 70 1.81 -5.42 -0.72
C SER A 70 2.14 -4.03 -1.27
N LEU A 71 1.13 -3.15 -1.34
CA LEU A 71 1.31 -1.77 -1.83
C LEU A 71 2.33 -1.00 -0.99
N ASN A 72 2.35 -1.23 0.33
CA ASN A 72 3.28 -0.58 1.24
C ASN A 72 4.72 -0.98 0.95
N GLU A 73 5.00 -2.29 0.81
CA GLU A 73 6.34 -2.78 0.49
C GLU A 73 6.81 -2.33 -0.89
N ILE A 74 5.90 -2.35 -1.87
CA ILE A 74 6.20 -1.86 -3.22
C ILE A 74 6.56 -0.38 -3.16
N TYR A 75 5.72 0.45 -2.52
CA TYR A 75 5.96 1.87 -2.37
C TYR A 75 7.32 2.15 -1.72
N GLU A 76 7.66 1.47 -0.62
CA GLU A 76 8.96 1.63 0.03
C GLU A 76 10.12 1.36 -0.93
N LYS A 77 10.06 0.25 -1.69
CA LYS A 77 11.10 -0.16 -2.64
C LYS A 77 11.20 0.75 -3.87
N ILE A 78 10.08 1.20 -4.43
CA ILE A 78 10.06 1.91 -5.72
C ILE A 78 10.00 3.44 -5.58
N SER A 79 9.61 3.96 -4.41
CA SER A 79 9.37 5.40 -4.20
C SER A 79 10.52 6.26 -4.72
N SER A 80 11.76 5.86 -4.44
CA SER A 80 12.97 6.58 -4.84
C SER A 80 13.13 6.73 -6.37
N TYR A 81 12.59 5.79 -7.16
CA TYR A 81 12.60 5.79 -8.62
C TYR A 81 11.40 6.48 -9.26
N CYS A 82 10.33 6.68 -8.49
CA CYS A 82 9.10 7.27 -9.02
C CYS A 82 9.24 8.78 -9.25
N PRO A 83 8.73 9.31 -10.39
CA PRO A 83 8.59 10.74 -10.59
C PRO A 83 7.58 11.33 -9.59
N PRO A 84 7.62 12.65 -9.33
CA PRO A 84 6.79 13.29 -8.30
C PRO A 84 5.28 13.01 -8.44
N GLN A 85 4.77 13.00 -9.68
CA GLN A 85 3.34 12.73 -9.94
C GLN A 85 2.93 11.33 -9.48
N LEU A 86 3.75 10.32 -9.79
CA LEU A 86 3.47 8.94 -9.41
C LEU A 86 3.58 8.73 -7.90
N ARG A 87 4.50 9.42 -7.23
CA ARG A 87 4.61 9.38 -5.76
C ARG A 87 3.34 9.89 -5.08
N SER A 88 2.83 11.03 -5.54
CA SER A 88 1.59 11.61 -5.00
C SER A 88 0.39 10.68 -5.19
N MET A 89 0.27 10.08 -6.39
CA MET A 89 -0.78 9.09 -6.66
C MET A 89 -0.67 7.86 -5.75
N LEU A 90 0.53 7.30 -5.58
CA LEU A 90 0.73 6.13 -4.71
C LEU A 90 0.44 6.45 -3.24
N GLU A 91 0.75 7.66 -2.79
CA GLU A 91 0.47 8.10 -1.43
C GLU A 91 -1.03 8.28 -1.18
N GLN A 92 -1.78 8.76 -2.17
CA GLN A 92 -3.26 8.80 -2.12
C GLN A 92 -3.88 7.40 -2.08
N ILE A 93 -3.36 6.46 -2.89
CA ILE A 93 -3.85 5.07 -2.87
C ILE A 93 -3.54 4.44 -1.50
N ARG A 94 -2.37 4.71 -0.94
CA ARG A 94 -1.97 4.24 0.39
C ARG A 94 -2.87 4.81 1.49
N SER A 95 -3.18 6.11 1.45
CA SER A 95 -4.07 6.72 2.45
C SER A 95 -5.47 6.13 2.39
N MET A 96 -5.99 5.88 1.18
CA MET A 96 -7.27 5.21 0.96
C MET A 96 -7.27 3.78 1.48
N GLN A 97 -6.20 3.00 1.24
CA GLN A 97 -6.09 1.64 1.74
C GLN A 97 -6.08 1.59 3.27
N ASN A 98 -5.31 2.47 3.92
CA ASN A 98 -5.27 2.56 5.37
C ASN A 98 -6.65 2.95 5.95
N ALA A 99 -7.37 3.87 5.30
CA ALA A 99 -8.71 4.26 5.71
C ALA A 99 -9.73 3.12 5.56
N MET A 100 -9.65 2.34 4.47
CA MET A 100 -10.50 1.17 4.24
C MET A 100 -10.24 0.07 5.27
N GLN A 101 -8.98 -0.20 5.59
CA GLN A 101 -8.61 -1.20 6.60
C GLN A 101 -9.11 -0.78 8.00
N MET A 102 -8.95 0.49 8.37
CA MET A 102 -9.48 1.01 9.63
C MET A 102 -11.01 0.93 9.71
N TYR A 103 -11.71 1.17 8.60
CA TYR A 103 -13.16 1.01 8.52
C TYR A 103 -13.60 -0.44 8.69
N GLU A 104 -12.91 -1.39 8.06
CA GLU A 104 -13.18 -2.83 8.23
C GLU A 104 -12.92 -3.31 9.66
N GLU A 105 -11.80 -2.90 10.26
CA GLU A 105 -11.47 -3.21 11.66
C GLU A 105 -12.55 -2.67 12.61
N MET A 106 -13.00 -1.43 12.39
CA MET A 106 -14.07 -0.82 13.19
C MET A 106 -15.41 -1.53 13.00
N LYS A 107 -15.75 -1.91 11.76
CA LYS A 107 -16.95 -2.69 11.47
C LYS A 107 -16.93 -4.04 12.18
N GLN A 108 -15.79 -4.73 12.17
CA GLN A 108 -15.64 -6.02 12.84
C GLN A 108 -15.76 -5.90 14.37
N VAL A 109 -15.20 -4.83 14.97
CA VAL A 109 -15.36 -4.53 16.39
C VAL A 109 -16.82 -4.23 16.73
N MET A 110 -17.51 -3.46 15.89
CA MET A 110 -18.94 -3.15 16.05
C MET A 110 -19.82 -4.39 15.89
N GLU A 111 -19.48 -5.34 15.02
CA GLU A 111 -20.19 -6.62 14.90
C GLU A 111 -19.92 -7.54 16.10
N LEU A 112 -18.70 -7.54 16.67
CA LEU A 112 -18.38 -8.30 17.88
C LEU A 112 -19.06 -7.73 19.13
N PHE A 113 -19.19 -6.41 19.26
CA PHE A 113 -19.79 -5.75 20.41
C PHE A 113 -21.29 -5.47 20.25
N GLY A 114 -21.79 -5.30 19.03
CA GLY A 114 -23.21 -5.08 18.70
C GLY A 114 -24.00 -6.38 18.49
N GLY A 115 -23.36 -7.53 18.63
CA GLY A 115 -23.97 -8.86 18.56
C GLY A 115 -24.40 -9.41 19.92
N THR A 116 -25.01 -8.60 20.78
CA THR A 116 -25.79 -9.08 21.94
C THR A 116 -27.02 -8.19 22.08
N ASP A 117 -28.20 -8.80 22.17
CA ASP A 117 -29.53 -8.20 22.38
C ASP A 117 -30.47 -8.20 21.17
N GLN A 118 -30.68 -9.39 20.62
CA GLN A 118 -32.01 -9.83 20.22
C GLN A 118 -32.18 -11.30 20.63
N ASP A 119 -32.85 -11.53 21.76
CA ASP A 119 -33.89 -12.57 21.91
C ASP A 119 -34.37 -12.69 23.37
N GLY A 120 -35.67 -12.48 23.59
CA GLY A 120 -36.33 -12.65 24.89
C GLY A 120 -37.79 -12.19 24.89
N GLU A 121 -38.67 -13.04 24.37
CA GLU A 121 -40.13 -12.86 24.31
C GLU A 121 -40.81 -12.65 25.68
N GLY A 122 -41.83 -11.76 25.72
CA GLY A 122 -43.10 -12.02 26.40
C GLY A 122 -43.36 -11.36 27.76
N LYS A 123 -44.17 -10.29 27.79
CA LYS A 123 -45.57 -10.31 28.29
C LYS A 123 -46.23 -8.92 28.30
N GLU A 124 -47.47 -8.91 27.83
CA GLU A 124 -48.44 -7.81 27.82
C GLU A 124 -48.73 -7.24 29.23
N GLY A 125 -49.04 -5.94 29.32
CA GLY A 125 -49.92 -5.42 30.37
C GLY A 125 -49.61 -4.04 30.97
N GLN A 126 -49.96 -2.99 30.23
CA GLN A 126 -50.69 -1.80 30.71
C GLN A 126 -49.95 -0.61 31.39
N ASP A 127 -49.86 0.47 30.59
CA ASP A 127 -50.04 1.90 30.90
C ASP A 127 -49.23 2.57 32.04
N LYS A 128 -48.22 3.38 31.68
CA LYS A 128 -48.28 4.87 31.75
C LYS A 128 -46.94 5.54 31.40
N GLU A 129 -47.07 6.67 30.73
CA GLU A 129 -46.09 7.49 29.99
C GLU A 129 -44.84 7.96 30.77
N GLY A 130 -43.68 7.90 30.09
CA GLY A 130 -42.59 8.89 30.18
C GLY A 130 -41.42 8.63 31.15
N GLN A 131 -40.53 7.68 30.84
CA GLN A 131 -39.17 7.59 31.43
C GLN A 131 -38.23 8.56 30.67
N ASP A 132 -37.26 9.23 31.30
CA ASP A 132 -36.00 8.63 31.74
C ASP A 132 -35.36 9.33 32.96
N ALA A 133 -34.88 8.53 33.91
CA ALA A 133 -33.83 8.92 34.84
C ALA A 133 -32.62 8.02 34.61
N ALA A 134 -31.54 8.66 34.16
CA ALA A 134 -30.30 8.09 33.68
C ALA A 134 -29.46 7.37 34.76
N SER A 135 -28.57 6.49 34.29
CA SER A 135 -27.11 6.37 34.61
C SER A 135 -26.59 4.97 34.19
N PRO A 136 -25.29 4.68 33.97
CA PRO A 136 -24.09 5.51 33.81
C PRO A 136 -23.16 4.93 32.70
N ASP A 137 -23.41 5.21 31.42
CA ASP A 137 -22.49 4.84 30.33
C ASP A 137 -21.75 6.09 29.86
N GLU A 138 -20.64 6.45 30.52
CA GLU A 138 -19.58 7.18 29.82
C GLU A 138 -18.85 6.18 28.91
N ALA A 139 -19.61 5.66 27.93
CA ALA A 139 -19.11 4.86 26.86
C ALA A 139 -18.10 5.73 26.11
N PHE A 140 -16.88 5.23 26.03
CA PHE A 140 -15.85 5.70 25.11
C PHE A 140 -16.48 5.74 23.71
N ASP A 141 -16.98 6.92 23.33
CA ASP A 141 -17.89 7.05 22.19
C ASP A 141 -17.06 6.94 20.91
N PRO A 142 -17.15 5.82 20.17
CA PRO A 142 -16.40 5.63 18.94
C PRO A 142 -16.77 6.70 17.91
N MET A 143 -17.96 7.29 18.03
CA MET A 143 -18.44 8.39 17.22
C MET A 143 -17.64 9.68 17.47
N SER A 144 -17.17 9.91 18.70
CA SER A 144 -16.36 11.07 19.06
C SER A 144 -14.95 11.00 18.46
N MET A 145 -14.36 9.80 18.41
CA MET A 145 -13.06 9.56 17.80
C MET A 145 -13.15 9.66 16.26
N LEU A 146 -14.22 9.13 15.67
CA LEU A 146 -14.51 9.26 14.24
C LEU A 146 -14.67 10.73 13.84
N MET A 147 -15.47 11.49 14.60
CA MET A 147 -15.64 12.94 14.47
C MET A 147 -14.31 13.69 14.58
N GLY A 148 -13.31 13.16 15.31
CA GLY A 148 -11.97 13.75 15.42
C GLY A 148 -11.17 13.69 14.11
N MET A 149 -11.37 12.64 13.31
CA MET A 149 -10.57 12.33 12.11
C MET A 149 -11.19 12.85 10.80
N LEU A 150 -12.44 13.32 10.86
CA LEU A 150 -13.11 13.94 9.74
C LEU A 150 -12.54 15.35 9.45
N SER A 151 -12.44 15.71 8.17
CA SER A 151 -12.21 17.10 7.77
C SER A 151 -13.37 17.99 8.25
N PRO A 152 -13.17 19.31 8.42
CA PRO A 152 -14.25 20.22 8.83
C PRO A 152 -15.53 20.06 8.00
N SER A 153 -15.39 19.91 6.68
CA SER A 153 -16.50 19.65 5.76
C SER A 153 -17.19 18.30 5.96
N GLN A 154 -16.46 17.26 6.37
CA GLN A 154 -17.01 15.94 6.67
C GLN A 154 -17.75 15.93 8.01
N LYS A 155 -17.30 16.71 8.99
CA LYS A 155 -18.02 16.90 10.26
C LYS A 155 -19.34 17.62 10.04
N GLU A 156 -19.34 18.67 9.22
CA GLU A 156 -20.56 19.40 8.85
C GLU A 156 -21.58 18.51 8.14
N MET A 157 -21.15 17.72 7.15
CA MET A 157 -22.04 16.81 6.42
C MET A 157 -22.65 15.76 7.35
N PHE A 158 -21.86 15.25 8.30
CA PHE A 158 -22.34 14.31 9.30
C PHE A 158 -23.35 14.93 10.28
N GLN A 159 -23.11 16.18 10.73
CA GLN A 159 -24.05 16.91 11.57
C GLN A 159 -25.34 17.25 10.82
N MET A 160 -25.24 17.64 9.55
CA MET A 160 -26.39 17.94 8.68
C MET A 160 -27.27 16.71 8.48
N PHE A 161 -26.65 15.55 8.25
CA PHE A 161 -27.36 14.27 8.21
C PHE A 161 -28.06 13.96 9.53
N GLN A 162 -27.40 14.15 10.68
CA GLN A 162 -28.03 13.97 11.99
C GLN A 162 -29.24 14.89 12.23
N SER A 163 -29.18 16.15 11.77
CA SER A 163 -30.30 17.08 11.93
C SER A 163 -31.52 16.68 11.12
N GLU A 164 -31.35 16.14 9.91
CA GLU A 164 -32.48 15.70 9.07
C GLU A 164 -33.26 14.53 9.68
N PHE A 165 -32.63 13.70 10.52
CA PHE A 165 -33.29 12.60 11.23
C PHE A 165 -33.86 12.97 12.60
N LYS A 166 -33.55 14.16 13.11
CA LYS A 166 -34.00 14.60 14.46
C LYS A 166 -35.20 15.55 14.42
N GLU A 167 -35.56 16.10 13.27
CA GLU A 167 -36.59 17.14 13.16
C GLU A 167 -37.96 16.69 12.62
N ASN A 168 -38.27 15.38 12.58
CA ASN A 168 -39.66 14.93 12.36
C ASN A 168 -39.97 13.55 12.95
#